data_AF-A0A0X8D8H2-F1
#
_entry.id   AF-A0A0X8D8H2-F1
#
_cell.length_a   1.000
_cell.length_b   1.000
_cell.length_c   1.000
_cell.angle_alpha   90.00
_cell.angle_beta   90.00
_cell.angle_gamma   90.00
#
_symmetry.space_group_name_H-M   'P 1'
#
loop_
_entity.id
_entity.type
_entity.pdbx_description
1 polymer ?
#
loop_
_entity_poly.entity_id
_entity_poly.type
_entity_poly.pdbx_seq_one_letter_code
_entity_poly.pdbx_strand_id
1 'polypeptide(L)'
;MGQGGAGGPVAYLGERALFRCLEVLKGLEVQAFYREGPDLLVLLGRERPLLVLALEGGRLWPHPRPPRGRPLPKRPFPFLRELTLAPWVLEVEGEYRCFVLHRGRVVGILRLDQDLRPLPLF
;
A
#
# COMPACT_ATOMS: atom_id res chain seq x y z
N MET A 1 -35.55 19.84 -15.12
CA MET A 1 -35.99 19.38 -13.77
C MET A 1 -35.52 17.94 -13.60
N GLY A 2 -34.82 17.63 -12.51
CA GLY A 2 -34.43 16.26 -12.15
C GLY A 2 -32.95 15.89 -12.24
N GLN A 3 -32.09 16.55 -11.43
CA GLN A 3 -30.80 15.97 -10.99
C GLN A 3 -31.07 14.93 -9.88
N GLY A 4 -30.22 13.91 -9.75
CA GLY A 4 -30.08 13.18 -8.48
C GLY A 4 -30.19 11.66 -8.57
N GLY A 5 -29.21 10.99 -9.17
CA GLY A 5 -29.02 9.55 -9.06
C GLY A 5 -27.94 9.21 -8.04
N ALA A 6 -28.33 9.20 -6.76
CA ALA A 6 -27.69 8.61 -5.58
C ALA A 6 -26.27 8.01 -5.72
N GLY A 7 -25.25 8.81 -5.41
CA GLY A 7 -24.04 8.29 -4.76
C GLY A 7 -24.40 7.99 -3.31
N GLY A 8 -24.68 6.73 -2.99
CA GLY A 8 -25.02 6.31 -1.62
C GLY A 8 -23.86 6.51 -0.63
N PRO A 9 -24.10 6.42 0.69
CA PRO A 9 -23.07 6.57 1.73
C PRO A 9 -21.84 5.68 1.48
N VAL A 10 -22.05 4.49 0.94
CA VAL A 10 -20.99 3.51 0.62
C VAL A 10 -20.09 3.97 -0.53
N ALA A 11 -20.65 4.58 -1.58
CA ALA A 11 -19.86 5.11 -2.70
C ALA A 11 -18.98 6.28 -2.25
N TYR A 12 -19.54 7.16 -1.41
CA TYR A 12 -18.81 8.29 -0.82
C TYR A 12 -17.67 7.83 0.10
N LEU A 13 -17.89 6.79 0.91
CA LEU A 13 -16.87 6.23 1.78
C LEU A 13 -15.74 5.55 1.00
N GLY A 14 -16.05 4.83 -0.08
CA GLY A 14 -15.05 4.22 -0.96
C GLY A 14 -14.14 5.27 -1.63
N GLU A 15 -14.69 6.38 -2.10
CA GLU A 15 -13.92 7.49 -2.68
C GLU A 15 -13.01 8.16 -1.62
N ARG A 16 -13.52 8.39 -0.41
CA ARG A 16 -12.72 8.94 0.70
C ARG A 16 -11.59 8.00 1.11
N ALA A 17 -11.86 6.70 1.17
CA ALA A 17 -10.84 5.69 1.45
C ALA A 17 -9.76 5.68 0.36
N LEU A 18 -10.15 5.75 -0.91
CA LEU A 18 -9.20 5.80 -2.03
C LEU A 18 -8.31 7.04 -1.94
N PHE A 19 -8.91 8.21 -1.70
CA PHE A 19 -8.17 9.46 -1.52
C PHE A 19 -7.19 9.37 -0.35
N ARG A 20 -7.65 8.83 0.80
CA ARG A 20 -6.81 8.65 1.97
C ARG A 20 -5.65 7.69 1.71
N CYS A 21 -5.90 6.58 1.02
CA CYS A 21 -4.84 5.66 0.60
C CYS A 21 -3.82 6.34 -0.31
N LEU A 22 -4.24 7.27 -1.18
CA LEU A 22 -3.33 8.02 -2.04
C LEU A 22 -2.42 8.94 -1.22
N GLU A 23 -2.95 9.60 -0.18
CA GLU A 23 -2.13 10.39 0.75
C GLU A 23 -1.10 9.52 1.47
N VAL A 24 -1.54 8.35 1.96
CA VAL A 24 -0.67 7.38 2.63
C VAL A 24 0.43 6.91 1.68
N LEU A 25 0.07 6.54 0.45
CA LEU A 25 1.03 6.10 -0.57
C LEU A 25 2.08 7.17 -0.87
N LYS A 26 1.66 8.43 -1.05
CA LYS A 26 2.55 9.57 -1.28
C LYS A 26 3.47 9.87 -0.09
N GLY A 27 3.02 9.55 1.12
CA GLY A 27 3.78 9.70 2.36
C GLY A 27 4.61 8.47 2.76
N LEU A 28 4.63 7.41 1.95
CA LEU A 28 5.47 6.24 2.24
C LEU A 28 6.94 6.60 2.13
N GLU A 29 7.72 6.04 3.05
CA GLU A 29 9.18 6.14 3.08
C GLU A 29 9.79 4.75 3.19
N VAL A 30 11.07 4.63 2.85
CA VAL A 30 11.82 3.39 3.07
C VAL A 30 12.24 3.33 4.54
N GLN A 31 11.68 2.36 5.27
CA GLN A 31 12.06 2.10 6.64
C GLN A 31 13.30 1.22 6.73
N ALA A 32 13.35 0.14 5.95
CA ALA A 32 14.45 -0.79 5.96
C ALA A 32 14.46 -1.67 4.70
N PHE A 33 15.62 -2.28 4.44
CA PHE A 33 15.74 -3.38 3.49
C PHE A 33 16.11 -4.65 4.24
N TYR A 34 15.73 -5.81 3.73
CA TYR A 34 16.09 -7.11 4.29
C TYR A 34 16.55 -8.05 3.18
N ARG A 35 17.45 -8.96 3.51
CA ARG A 35 17.86 -10.04 2.61
C ARG A 35 17.22 -11.34 3.10
N GLU A 36 16.37 -11.94 2.28
CA GLU A 36 15.82 -13.27 2.52
C GLU A 36 16.19 -14.19 1.35
N GLY A 37 17.23 -15.01 1.53
CA GLY A 37 17.76 -15.83 0.44
C GLY A 37 18.18 -14.96 -0.75
N PRO A 38 17.67 -15.23 -1.97
CA PRO A 38 17.98 -14.42 -3.16
C PRO A 38 17.26 -13.06 -3.14
N ASP A 39 16.18 -12.92 -2.38
CA ASP A 39 15.27 -11.77 -2.48
C ASP A 39 15.76 -10.59 -1.65
N LEU A 40 15.62 -9.39 -2.22
CA LEU A 40 15.74 -8.14 -1.48
C LEU A 40 14.34 -7.65 -1.12
N LEU A 41 14.00 -7.63 0.16
CA LEU A 41 12.74 -7.07 0.63
C LEU A 41 12.92 -5.60 0.98
N VAL A 42 11.93 -4.78 0.68
CA VAL A 42 11.84 -3.38 1.13
C VAL A 42 10.62 -3.22 2.01
N LEU A 43 10.83 -2.64 3.18
CA LEU A 43 9.79 -2.30 4.13
C LEU A 43 9.47 -0.81 4.00
N LEU A 44 8.21 -0.50 3.70
CA LEU A 44 7.72 0.84 3.45
C LEU A 44 6.73 1.26 4.53
N GLY A 45 6.89 2.50 5.00
CA GLY A 45 6.07 3.08 6.05
C GLY A 45 6.71 4.36 6.56
N ARG A 46 5.93 5.19 7.27
CA ARG A 46 6.45 6.39 7.91
C ARG A 46 6.82 6.10 9.36
N GLU A 47 5.82 5.94 10.21
CA GLU A 47 6.01 5.57 11.62
C GLU A 47 5.95 4.05 11.83
N ARG A 48 4.98 3.41 11.18
CA ARG A 48 4.77 1.96 11.23
C ARG A 48 4.86 1.36 9.83
N PRO A 49 5.26 0.09 9.70
CA PRO A 49 5.28 -0.60 8.41
C PRO A 49 3.87 -0.74 7.85
N LEU A 50 3.70 -0.37 6.58
CA LEU A 50 2.42 -0.44 5.88
C LEU A 50 2.47 -1.34 4.65
N LEU A 51 3.66 -1.52 4.04
CA LEU A 51 3.87 -2.40 2.91
C LEU A 51 5.22 -3.10 3.01
N VAL A 52 5.27 -4.33 2.53
CA VAL A 52 6.51 -5.06 2.26
C VAL A 52 6.47 -5.54 0.82
N LEU A 53 7.52 -5.24 0.06
CA LEU A 53 7.65 -5.62 -1.34
C LEU A 53 8.94 -6.42 -1.52
N ALA A 54 8.90 -7.46 -2.34
CA ALA A 54 10.10 -8.15 -2.79
C ALA A 54 10.60 -7.52 -4.09
N LEU A 55 11.92 -7.34 -4.20
CA LEU A 55 12.60 -6.86 -5.40
C LEU A 55 13.42 -8.01 -5.99
N GLU A 56 12.98 -8.48 -7.15
CA GLU A 56 13.61 -9.58 -7.89
C GLU A 56 13.83 -9.13 -9.34
N GLY A 57 15.07 -9.16 -9.82
CA GLY A 57 15.38 -8.81 -11.22
C GLY A 57 14.91 -7.42 -11.67
N GLY A 58 14.86 -6.44 -10.76
CA GLY A 58 14.37 -5.08 -11.06
C GLY A 58 12.84 -4.96 -11.09
N ARG A 59 12.10 -5.98 -10.65
CA ARG A 59 10.64 -5.99 -10.57
C ARG A 59 10.18 -6.09 -9.12
N LEU A 60 9.04 -5.46 -8.84
CA LEU A 60 8.40 -5.53 -7.54
C LEU A 60 7.34 -6.62 -7.50
N TRP A 61 7.33 -7.34 -6.39
CA TRP A 61 6.40 -8.44 -6.13
C TRP A 61 5.75 -8.27 -4.76
N PRO A 62 4.50 -8.72 -4.60
CA PRO A 62 3.89 -8.81 -3.29
C PRO A 62 4.65 -9.79 -2.42
N HIS A 63 4.86 -9.41 -1.16
CA HIS A 63 5.47 -10.27 -0.16
C HIS A 63 4.51 -10.44 1.02
N PRO A 64 4.11 -11.68 1.40
CA PRO A 64 2.98 -11.90 2.30
C PRO A 64 3.36 -11.91 3.79
N ARG A 65 4.65 -11.85 4.13
CA ARG A 65 5.13 -12.04 5.51
C ARG A 65 6.00 -10.87 5.97
N PRO A 66 6.13 -10.66 7.29
CA PRO A 66 7.13 -9.74 7.81
C PRO A 66 8.54 -10.21 7.42
N PRO A 67 9.44 -9.30 7.04
CA PRO A 67 10.84 -9.64 6.82
C PRO A 67 11.48 -10.22 8.08
N ARG A 68 12.36 -11.20 7.89
CA ARG A 68 13.15 -11.88 8.92
C ARG A 68 14.60 -11.45 8.86
N GLY A 69 15.28 -11.60 9.99
CA GLY A 69 16.71 -11.27 10.12
C GLY A 69 16.95 -9.79 10.39
N ARG A 70 18.18 -9.34 10.12
CA ARG A 70 18.61 -7.98 10.43
C ARG A 70 18.37 -7.03 9.25
N PRO A 71 17.91 -5.79 9.51
CA PRO A 71 17.77 -4.79 8.47
C PRO A 71 19.15 -4.42 7.90
N LEU A 72 19.18 -4.22 6.59
CA LEU A 72 20.33 -3.72 5.86
C LEU A 72 20.38 -2.18 5.96
N PRO A 73 21.55 -1.57 5.71
CA PRO A 73 21.67 -0.11 5.61
C PRO A 73 20.66 0.46 4.60
N LYS A 74 20.05 1.59 4.95
CA LYS A 74 19.15 2.32 4.05
C LYS A 74 19.87 2.68 2.76
N ARG A 75 19.18 2.52 1.64
CA ARG A 75 19.61 2.88 0.29
C ARG A 75 18.45 3.54 -0.45
N PRO A 76 18.71 4.34 -1.50
CA PRO A 76 17.63 4.86 -2.33
C PRO A 76 16.79 3.73 -2.92
N PHE A 77 15.46 3.85 -2.84
CA PHE A 77 14.52 2.95 -3.50
C PHE A 77 13.85 3.70 -4.66
N PRO A 78 14.32 3.53 -5.91
CA PRO A 78 13.89 4.36 -7.03
C PRO A 78 12.42 4.12 -7.40
N PHE A 79 11.92 2.91 -7.16
CA PHE A 79 10.56 2.51 -7.52
C PHE A 79 9.47 3.11 -6.63
N LEU A 80 9.82 3.76 -5.52
CA LEU A 80 8.84 4.34 -4.59
C LEU A 80 7.91 5.33 -5.29
N ARG A 81 8.47 6.17 -6.17
CA ARG A 81 7.73 7.16 -6.95
C ARG A 81 6.92 6.57 -8.11
N GLU A 82 7.20 5.30 -8.47
CA GLU A 82 6.47 4.58 -9.51
C GLU A 82 5.23 3.85 -8.95
N LEU A 83 5.05 3.81 -7.63
CA LEU A 83 3.89 3.20 -7.01
C LEU A 83 2.64 4.06 -7.24
N THR A 84 1.55 3.40 -7.58
CA THR A 84 0.23 4.01 -7.80
C THR A 84 -0.86 3.18 -7.10
N LEU A 85 -2.12 3.59 -7.18
CA LEU A 85 -3.26 2.82 -6.68
C LEU A 85 -4.15 2.36 -7.82
N ALA A 86 -4.81 1.22 -7.65
CA ALA A 86 -5.98 0.88 -8.44
C ALA A 86 -7.11 1.91 -8.20
N PRO A 87 -7.97 2.19 -9.19
CA PRO A 87 -8.99 3.24 -9.10
C PRO A 87 -10.23 2.81 -8.28
N TRP A 88 -10.10 1.80 -7.42
CA TRP A 88 -11.19 1.22 -6.66
C TRP A 88 -10.68 0.72 -5.31
N VAL A 89 -11.60 0.58 -4.37
CA VAL A 89 -11.37 0.13 -3.00
C VAL A 89 -12.33 -1.01 -2.69
N LEU A 90 -11.87 -1.98 -1.92
CA LEU A 90 -12.66 -3.10 -1.46
C LEU A 90 -12.90 -2.97 0.05
N GLU A 91 -14.16 -2.98 0.47
CA GLU A 91 -14.53 -3.02 1.88
C GLU A 91 -14.72 -4.48 2.32
N VAL A 92 -13.91 -4.95 3.27
CA VAL A 92 -13.99 -6.32 3.81
C VAL A 92 -13.76 -6.29 5.31
N GLU A 93 -14.66 -6.94 6.06
CA GLU A 93 -14.54 -7.10 7.51
C GLU A 93 -14.37 -5.78 8.28
N GLY A 94 -14.99 -4.70 7.78
CA GLY A 94 -14.88 -3.37 8.37
C GLY A 94 -13.59 -2.62 8.03
N GLU A 95 -12.84 -3.07 7.01
CA GLU A 95 -11.63 -2.40 6.55
C GLU A 95 -11.73 -2.03 5.08
N TYR A 96 -11.09 -0.91 4.72
CA TYR A 96 -10.89 -0.53 3.33
C TYR A 96 -9.54 -1.06 2.84
N ARG A 97 -9.55 -1.77 1.72
CA ARG A 97 -8.36 -2.34 1.07
C ARG A 97 -8.11 -1.63 -0.26
N CYS A 98 -6.98 -0.94 -0.33
CA CYS A 98 -6.51 -0.22 -1.51
C CYS A 98 -5.33 -0.98 -2.14
N PHE A 99 -5.42 -1.27 -3.43
CA PHE A 99 -4.43 -2.09 -4.12
C PHE A 99 -3.33 -1.21 -4.70
N VAL A 100 -2.10 -1.46 -4.27
CA VAL A 100 -0.91 -0.73 -4.71
C VAL A 100 -0.38 -1.36 -5.98
N LEU A 101 -0.17 -0.54 -6.99
CA LEU A 101 0.28 -0.94 -8.31
C LEU A 101 1.71 -0.48 -8.56
N HIS A 102 2.51 -1.34 -9.20
CA HIS A 102 3.74 -0.97 -9.88
C HIS A 102 3.61 -1.41 -11.34
N ARG A 103 3.70 -0.47 -12.28
CA ARG A 103 3.59 -0.75 -13.73
C ARG A 103 2.36 -1.60 -14.10
N GLY A 104 1.21 -1.27 -13.50
CA GLY A 104 -0.07 -1.94 -13.75
C GLY A 104 -0.27 -3.27 -13.04
N ARG A 105 0.67 -3.74 -12.21
CA ARG A 105 0.56 -4.99 -11.44
C ARG A 105 0.36 -4.69 -9.96
N VAL A 106 -0.54 -5.44 -9.31
CA VAL A 106 -0.71 -5.37 -7.85
C VAL A 106 0.54 -5.92 -7.17
N VAL A 107 1.16 -5.08 -6.34
CA VAL A 107 2.37 -5.42 -5.56
C VAL A 107 2.14 -5.33 -4.06
N GLY A 108 1.03 -4.77 -3.61
CA GLY A 108 0.72 -4.68 -2.19
C GLY A 108 -0.69 -4.19 -1.93
N ILE A 109 -1.08 -4.19 -0.66
CA ILE A 109 -2.40 -3.73 -0.22
C ILE A 109 -2.19 -2.80 0.97
N LEU A 110 -2.65 -1.56 0.84
CA LEU A 110 -2.81 -0.65 1.98
C LEU A 110 -4.18 -0.90 2.62
N ARG A 111 -4.19 -1.00 3.95
CA ARG A 111 -5.40 -1.21 4.73
C ARG A 111 -5.70 0.04 5.54
N LEU A 112 -6.98 0.43 5.56
CA LEU A 112 -7.50 1.46 6.46
C LEU A 112 -8.60 0.87 7.32
N ASP A 113 -8.71 1.33 8.56
CA ASP A 113 -9.88 1.07 9.40
C ASP A 113 -11.10 1.91 8.98
N GLN A 114 -12.22 1.77 9.69
CA GLN A 114 -13.46 2.52 9.42
C GLN A 114 -13.29 4.04 9.62
N ASP A 115 -12.30 4.47 10.41
CA ASP A 115 -11.94 5.87 10.62
C ASP A 115 -10.92 6.39 9.58
N LEU A 116 -10.63 5.59 8.54
CA LEU A 116 -9.67 5.88 7.49
C LEU A 116 -8.22 6.03 7.99
N ARG A 117 -7.89 5.38 9.11
CA ARG A 117 -6.53 5.37 9.65
C ARG A 117 -5.74 4.20 9.07
N PRO A 118 -4.46 4.40 8.71
CA PRO A 118 -3.62 3.32 8.19
C PRO A 118 -3.43 2.22 9.22
N LEU A 119 -3.75 0.99 8.82
CA LEU A 119 -3.51 -0.20 9.60
C LEU A 119 -2.09 -0.72 9.32
N PRO A 120 -1.28 -1.00 10.37
CA PRO A 120 0.03 -1.62 10.22
C PRO A 120 -0.04 -2.96 9.51
N LEU A 121 1.04 -3.29 8.80
CA LEU A 121 1.17 -4.55 8.07
C LEU A 121 1.29 -5.75 9.02
N PHE A 122 1.87 -5.54 10.20
CA PHE A 122 2.09 -6.52 11.26
C PHE A 122 2.19 -5.81 12.62
#